data_AF-A0A2V5ZWN5-F1
#
_entry.id   AF-A0A2V5ZWN5-F1
#
_cell.length_a   1.000
_cell.length_b   1.000
_cell.length_c   1.000
_cell.angle_alpha   90.00
_cell.angle_beta   90.00
_cell.angle_gamma   90.00
#
_symmetry.space_group_name_H-M   'P 1'
#
loop_
_entity.id
_entity.type
_entity.pdbx_description
1 polymer ?
#
loop_
_entity_poly.entity_id
_entity_poly.type
_entity_poly.pdbx_seq_one_letter_code
_entity_poly.pdbx_strand_id
1 'polypeptide(L)'
;MRRKNICLAWLALQLFFITAISVRQLGWLIANGLTVIPLSRSSTASPAEKEGSTTPKQSRPNPAKQILVGYLHCAGIEGAYGFFAPNVPESYKLAFEFHNRDGSVDDDLPSVDSRAAELRLGSLLDAIGRSDSERYRRILIRMLTAAAWENHPEAVSVHAVFGKLKLPGPIETERGVTPSYEFIAAYDFERPAPK
;
A
#
# COMPACT_ATOMS: atom_id res chain seq x y z
N MET A 1 38.43 -20.41 -12.17
CA MET A 1 37.38 -20.00 -13.13
C MET A 1 35.95 -20.22 -12.62
N ARG A 2 35.67 -21.31 -11.88
CA ARG A 2 34.31 -21.67 -11.41
C ARG A 2 33.56 -20.59 -10.59
N ARG A 3 34.24 -19.86 -9.70
CA ARG A 3 33.63 -18.77 -8.90
C ARG A 3 33.18 -17.55 -9.73
N LYS A 4 33.94 -17.20 -10.78
CA LYS A 4 33.61 -16.06 -11.68
C LYS A 4 32.34 -16.37 -12.47
N ASN A 5 32.20 -17.60 -12.96
CA ASN A 5 31.03 -18.04 -13.73
C ASN A 5 29.77 -18.11 -12.86
N ILE A 6 29.88 -18.51 -11.58
CA ILE A 6 28.77 -18.51 -10.63
C ILE A 6 28.30 -17.07 -10.34
N CYS A 7 29.24 -16.14 -10.14
CA CYS A 7 28.92 -14.73 -9.91
C CYS A 7 28.25 -14.08 -11.14
N LEU A 8 28.74 -14.40 -12.35
CA LEU A 8 28.14 -13.99 -13.62
C LEU A 8 26.72 -14.56 -13.80
N ALA A 9 26.51 -15.83 -13.48
CA ALA A 9 25.18 -16.44 -13.56
C ALA A 9 24.20 -15.80 -12.57
N TRP A 10 24.66 -15.46 -11.36
CA TRP A 10 23.83 -14.80 -10.35
C TRP A 10 23.49 -13.35 -10.75
N LEU A 11 24.44 -12.64 -11.34
CA LEU A 11 24.21 -11.30 -11.89
C LEU A 11 23.26 -11.31 -13.08
N ALA A 12 23.40 -12.28 -14.00
CA ALA A 12 22.48 -12.46 -15.12
C ALA A 12 21.06 -12.80 -14.65
N LEU A 13 20.93 -13.64 -13.62
CA LEU A 13 19.65 -13.98 -13.00
C LEU A 13 18.99 -12.73 -12.36
N GLN A 14 19.76 -11.92 -11.65
CA GLN A 14 19.26 -10.68 -11.06
C GLN A 14 18.79 -9.68 -12.13
N LEU A 15 19.57 -9.49 -13.19
CA LEU A 15 19.18 -8.63 -14.31
C LEU A 15 17.92 -9.14 -15.00
N PHE A 16 17.80 -10.45 -15.20
CA PHE A 16 16.60 -11.06 -15.77
C PHE A 16 15.35 -10.76 -14.94
N PHE A 17 15.42 -10.90 -13.61
CA PHE A 17 14.29 -10.56 -12.72
C PHE A 17 13.93 -9.07 -12.79
N ILE A 18 14.92 -8.18 -12.79
CA ILE A 18 14.70 -6.74 -12.92
C ILE A 18 14.00 -6.45 -14.24
N THR A 19 14.51 -6.95 -15.37
CA THR A 19 13.92 -6.71 -16.70
C THR A 19 12.50 -7.26 -16.81
N ALA A 20 12.26 -8.49 -16.34
CA ALA A 20 10.93 -9.09 -16.40
C ALA A 20 9.88 -8.30 -15.61
N ILE A 21 10.24 -7.81 -14.42
CA ILE A 21 9.36 -7.01 -13.58
C ILE A 21 9.11 -5.64 -14.22
N SER A 22 10.15 -4.96 -14.73
CA SER A 22 10.03 -3.67 -15.39
C SER A 22 9.16 -3.73 -16.64
N VAL A 23 9.29 -4.76 -17.48
CA VAL A 23 8.44 -4.94 -18.67
C VAL A 23 6.98 -5.15 -18.28
N ARG A 24 6.71 -5.97 -17.24
CA ARG A 24 5.34 -6.20 -16.75
C ARG A 24 4.70 -4.91 -16.25
N GLN A 25 5.45 -4.11 -15.49
CA GLN A 25 4.97 -2.81 -14.98
C GLN A 25 4.74 -1.81 -16.09
N LEU A 26 5.64 -1.72 -17.07
CA LEU A 26 5.46 -0.84 -18.22
C LEU A 26 4.19 -1.21 -18.98
N GLY A 27 3.94 -2.50 -19.20
CA GLY A 27 2.68 -2.98 -19.79
C GLY A 27 1.44 -2.59 -18.98
N TRP A 28 1.51 -2.72 -17.64
CA TRP A 28 0.41 -2.30 -16.75
C TRP A 28 0.18 -0.77 -16.79
N LEU A 29 1.24 0.04 -16.79
CA LEU A 29 1.15 1.51 -16.88
C LEU A 29 0.51 1.95 -18.20
N ILE A 30 0.89 1.30 -19.31
CA ILE A 30 0.30 1.56 -20.63
C ILE A 30 -1.18 1.16 -20.64
N ALA A 31 -1.51 -0.03 -20.12
CA ALA A 31 -2.89 -0.52 -20.09
C ALA A 31 -3.83 0.37 -19.25
N ASN A 32 -3.31 0.99 -18.18
CA ASN A 32 -4.06 1.90 -17.30
C ASN A 32 -3.96 3.38 -17.70
N GLY A 33 -3.31 3.71 -18.82
CA GLY A 33 -3.22 5.09 -19.32
C GLY A 33 -2.44 6.05 -18.43
N LEU A 34 -1.50 5.53 -17.62
CA LEU A 34 -0.71 6.31 -16.67
C LEU A 34 0.56 6.92 -17.28
N THR A 35 0.71 6.84 -18.61
CA THR A 35 1.87 7.34 -19.36
C THR A 35 1.51 8.49 -20.29
N VAL A 36 2.45 9.42 -20.49
CA VAL A 36 2.33 10.57 -21.41
C VAL A 36 2.35 10.16 -22.89
N ILE A 37 2.59 8.88 -23.19
CA ILE A 37 2.55 8.38 -24.57
C ILE A 37 1.09 8.35 -25.03
N PRO A 38 0.69 9.17 -26.02
CA PRO A 38 -0.69 9.19 -26.48
C PRO A 38 -1.02 7.82 -27.10
N LEU A 39 -2.00 7.12 -26.54
CA LEU A 39 -2.68 6.03 -27.24
C LEU A 39 -3.50 6.62 -28.38
N SER A 40 -2.83 7.06 -29.45
CA SER A 40 -3.44 6.99 -30.77
C SER A 40 -3.36 5.53 -31.19
N ARG A 41 -4.43 4.77 -30.88
CA ARG A 41 -5.05 3.73 -31.73
C ARG A 41 -6.01 2.84 -30.90
N SER A 42 -7.28 3.19 -31.01
CA SER A 42 -8.50 2.35 -30.95
C SER A 42 -8.50 1.08 -30.08
N SER A 43 -9.39 1.09 -29.09
CA SER A 43 -10.42 0.07 -28.86
C SER A 43 -10.20 -1.27 -29.57
N THR A 44 -9.54 -2.19 -28.86
CA THR A 44 -10.01 -3.57 -28.81
C THR A 44 -10.09 -3.93 -27.35
N ALA A 45 -11.31 -3.88 -26.80
CA ALA A 45 -11.64 -4.71 -25.65
C ALA A 45 -11.27 -6.14 -26.05
N SER A 46 -10.18 -6.66 -25.48
CA SER A 46 -9.87 -8.07 -25.62
C SER A 46 -10.73 -8.80 -24.59
N PRO A 47 -11.61 -9.73 -25.00
CA PRO A 47 -12.39 -10.55 -24.08
C PRO A 47 -11.46 -11.59 -23.46
N ALA A 48 -10.65 -11.16 -22.50
CA ALA A 48 -9.90 -12.03 -21.59
C ALA A 48 -10.42 -11.93 -20.15
N GLU A 49 -11.39 -11.06 -19.88
CA GLU A 49 -12.17 -11.01 -18.65
C GLU A 49 -13.28 -12.08 -18.66
N LYS A 50 -12.92 -13.36 -18.81
CA LYS A 50 -13.86 -14.45 -18.51
C LYS A 50 -13.22 -15.79 -18.19
N GLU A 51 -12.08 -15.81 -17.52
CA GLU A 51 -11.59 -17.02 -16.86
C GLU A 51 -10.88 -16.60 -15.56
N GLY A 52 -11.56 -16.79 -14.42
CA GLY A 52 -10.97 -16.41 -13.13
C GLY A 52 -11.87 -16.44 -11.91
N SER A 53 -13.19 -16.62 -12.04
CA SER A 53 -14.04 -16.97 -10.89
C SER A 53 -13.96 -18.48 -10.63
N THR A 54 -12.79 -18.95 -10.21
CA THR A 54 -12.70 -20.17 -9.40
C THR A 54 -12.02 -19.79 -8.11
N THR A 55 -12.71 -20.06 -7.01
CA THR A 55 -12.20 -20.03 -5.65
C THR A 55 -10.75 -20.50 -5.65
N PRO A 56 -9.77 -19.72 -5.14
CA PRO A 56 -8.41 -20.21 -5.07
C PRO A 56 -8.44 -21.37 -4.06
N LYS A 57 -8.49 -22.60 -4.57
CA LYS A 57 -8.13 -23.80 -3.81
C LYS A 57 -6.78 -23.49 -3.19
N GLN A 58 -6.75 -23.50 -1.87
CA GLN A 58 -5.60 -23.30 -1.02
C GLN A 58 -4.40 -24.02 -1.63
N SER A 59 -3.59 -23.27 -2.38
CA SER A 59 -2.49 -23.83 -3.14
C SER A 59 -1.45 -24.24 -2.11
N ARG A 60 -1.11 -25.54 -2.09
CA ARG A 60 -0.08 -26.12 -1.23
C ARG A 60 1.11 -25.15 -1.20
N PRO A 61 1.66 -24.79 -0.01
CA PRO A 61 2.74 -23.83 0.08
C PRO A 61 3.89 -24.30 -0.84
N ASN A 62 4.12 -23.57 -1.93
CA ASN A 62 5.19 -23.88 -2.87
C ASN A 62 6.47 -23.26 -2.29
N PRO A 63 7.42 -24.07 -1.80
CA PRO A 63 8.63 -23.55 -1.14
C PRO A 63 9.46 -22.71 -2.11
N ALA A 64 9.46 -23.01 -3.41
CA ALA A 64 10.14 -22.20 -4.41
C ALA A 64 9.50 -20.80 -4.54
N LYS A 65 8.17 -20.72 -4.47
CA LYS A 65 7.43 -19.44 -4.49
C LYS A 65 7.72 -18.63 -3.23
N GLN A 66 7.80 -19.27 -2.07
CA GLN A 66 8.12 -18.59 -0.80
C GLN A 66 9.57 -18.10 -0.75
N ILE A 67 10.53 -18.90 -1.24
CA ILE A 67 11.93 -18.49 -1.38
C ILE A 67 12.06 -17.32 -2.35
N LEU A 68 11.34 -17.35 -3.47
CA LEU A 68 11.32 -16.26 -4.43
C LEU A 68 10.73 -14.98 -3.82
N VAL A 69 9.58 -15.07 -3.14
CA VAL A 69 8.97 -13.93 -2.43
C VAL A 69 9.91 -13.39 -1.35
N GLY A 70 10.52 -14.27 -0.55
CA GLY A 70 11.49 -13.88 0.46
C GLY A 70 12.72 -13.19 -0.13
N TYR A 71 13.23 -13.70 -1.27
CA TYR A 71 14.33 -13.07 -1.98
C TYR A 71 13.95 -11.69 -2.53
N LEU A 72 12.78 -11.55 -3.17
CA LEU A 72 12.29 -10.27 -3.68
C LEU A 72 12.14 -9.23 -2.56
N HIS A 73 11.64 -9.68 -1.41
CA HIS A 73 11.48 -8.86 -0.21
C HIS A 73 12.83 -8.42 0.37
N CYS A 74 13.76 -9.36 0.59
CA CYS A 74 15.10 -9.07 1.12
C CYS A 74 15.97 -8.26 0.14
N ALA A 75 15.80 -8.44 -1.17
CA ALA A 75 16.52 -7.71 -2.20
C ALA A 75 15.99 -6.27 -2.41
N GLY A 76 14.93 -5.87 -1.69
CA GLY A 76 14.33 -4.55 -1.82
C GLY A 76 13.64 -4.32 -3.17
N ILE A 77 13.39 -5.37 -3.95
CA ILE A 77 12.75 -5.31 -5.26
C ILE A 77 11.25 -4.95 -5.11
N GLU A 78 10.67 -5.22 -3.94
CA GLU A 78 9.33 -4.74 -3.52
C GLU A 78 9.37 -3.40 -2.76
N GLY A 79 10.53 -2.73 -2.71
CA GLY A 79 10.72 -1.47 -2.01
C GLY A 79 10.00 -0.30 -2.68
N ALA A 80 9.36 0.54 -1.86
CA ALA A 80 8.41 1.59 -2.20
C ALA A 80 8.94 2.84 -2.95
N TYR A 81 10.10 2.78 -3.61
CA TYR A 81 10.72 3.99 -4.20
C TYR A 81 11.15 3.80 -5.66
N GLY A 82 10.33 4.31 -6.59
CA GLY A 82 10.74 4.51 -7.99
C GLY A 82 9.57 4.70 -8.96
N PHE A 83 9.83 5.40 -10.09
CA PHE A 83 8.96 5.49 -11.27
C PHE A 83 8.63 4.10 -11.89
N PHE A 84 9.39 3.07 -11.53
CA PHE A 84 9.20 1.65 -11.85
C PHE A 84 9.15 0.77 -10.58
N ALA A 85 8.64 1.28 -9.45
CA ALA A 85 8.40 0.47 -8.27
C ALA A 85 7.02 -0.22 -8.38
N PRO A 86 6.93 -1.55 -8.26
CA PRO A 86 5.65 -2.27 -8.40
C PRO A 86 4.68 -1.99 -7.25
N ASN A 87 5.22 -1.47 -6.13
CA ASN A 87 4.52 -1.14 -4.90
C ASN A 87 4.75 0.33 -4.57
N VAL A 88 4.42 1.25 -5.48
CA VAL A 88 4.22 2.65 -5.07
C VAL A 88 3.17 2.60 -3.96
N PRO A 89 3.44 3.12 -2.75
CA PRO A 89 2.47 3.10 -1.67
C PRO A 89 1.17 3.68 -2.18
N GLU A 90 0.07 2.94 -2.03
CA GLU A 90 -1.21 3.60 -2.24
C GLU A 90 -1.34 4.65 -1.13
N SER A 91 -1.93 5.79 -1.47
CA SER A 91 -2.07 6.91 -0.55
C SER A 91 -3.15 6.63 0.50
N TYR A 92 -2.95 5.57 1.29
CA TYR A 92 -3.75 5.28 2.46
C TYR A 92 -3.55 6.38 3.50
N LYS A 93 -4.65 6.80 4.11
CA LYS A 93 -4.67 7.80 5.16
C LYS A 93 -5.41 7.26 6.37
N LEU A 94 -4.94 7.69 7.53
CA LEU A 94 -5.58 7.46 8.81
C LEU A 94 -5.84 8.84 9.42
N ALA A 95 -7.07 9.05 9.85
CA ALA A 95 -7.47 10.21 10.64
C ALA A 95 -8.04 9.73 11.97
N PHE A 96 -7.83 10.53 13.00
CA PHE A 96 -8.35 10.28 14.34
C PHE A 96 -9.29 11.41 14.72
N GLU A 97 -10.48 11.06 15.18
CA GLU A 97 -11.42 11.99 15.81
C GLU A 97 -11.43 11.64 17.31
N PHE A 98 -10.80 12.48 18.12
CA PHE A 98 -10.73 12.29 19.56
C PHE A 98 -11.95 12.89 20.23
N HIS A 99 -12.70 12.09 20.98
CA HIS A 99 -13.85 12.57 21.74
C HIS A 99 -13.43 12.85 23.17
N ASN A 100 -13.56 14.11 23.58
CA ASN A 100 -13.23 14.58 24.91
C ASN A 100 -14.40 14.40 25.89
N ARG A 101 -14.10 14.48 27.19
CA ARG A 101 -15.11 14.34 28.26
C ARG A 101 -16.18 15.42 28.25
N ASP A 102 -15.82 16.61 27.78
CA ASP A 102 -16.72 17.76 27.66
C ASP A 102 -17.64 17.67 26.43
N GLY A 103 -17.46 16.64 25.59
CA GLY A 103 -18.19 16.44 24.35
C GLY A 103 -17.58 17.15 23.13
N SER A 104 -16.42 17.81 23.28
CA SER A 104 -15.67 18.33 22.14
C SER A 104 -15.02 17.20 21.33
N VAL A 105 -14.81 17.47 20.04
CA VAL A 105 -14.16 16.54 19.11
C VAL A 105 -12.94 17.24 18.52
N ASP A 106 -11.78 16.60 18.67
CA ASP A 106 -10.51 17.07 18.12
C ASP A 106 -10.05 16.14 17.00
N ASP A 107 -9.90 16.69 15.81
CA ASP A 107 -9.37 15.96 14.66
C ASP A 107 -7.84 16.00 14.64
N ASP A 108 -7.21 14.84 14.44
CA ASP A 108 -5.76 14.73 14.33
C ASP A 108 -5.34 13.71 13.25
N LEU A 109 -4.12 13.89 12.76
CA LEU A 109 -3.46 12.99 11.83
C LEU A 109 -2.23 12.37 12.52
N PRO A 110 -1.89 11.12 12.21
CA PRO A 110 -0.68 10.52 12.74
C PRO A 110 0.53 11.33 12.27
N SER A 111 1.19 12.00 13.20
CA SER A 111 2.37 12.83 12.98
C SER A 111 3.61 12.17 13.57
N VAL A 112 4.78 12.48 12.99
CA VAL A 112 6.07 11.93 13.39
C VAL A 112 7.16 12.97 13.21
N ASP A 113 8.17 12.96 14.10
CA ASP A 113 9.16 14.04 14.21
C ASP A 113 10.29 14.00 13.18
N SER A 114 10.25 13.07 12.22
CA SER A 114 11.29 12.99 11.20
C SER A 114 10.76 12.47 9.88
N ARG A 115 11.36 12.96 8.79
CA ARG A 115 11.07 12.48 7.43
C ARG A 115 11.26 10.97 7.28
N ALA A 116 12.26 10.39 7.96
CA ALA A 116 12.47 8.95 7.92
C ALA A 116 11.36 8.17 8.66
N ALA A 117 10.80 8.72 9.73
CA ALA A 117 9.64 8.15 10.41
C ALA A 117 8.37 8.31 9.55
N GLU A 118 8.23 9.43 8.85
CA GLU A 118 7.10 9.70 7.94
C GLU A 118 7.03 8.64 6.82
N LEU A 119 8.18 8.32 6.24
CA LEU A 119 8.27 7.25 5.23
C LEU A 119 7.91 5.86 5.79
N ARG A 120 8.31 5.57 7.04
CA ARG A 120 7.95 4.31 7.71
C ARG A 120 6.47 4.24 8.04
N LEU A 121 5.89 5.36 8.48
CA LEU A 121 4.46 5.48 8.74
C LEU A 121 3.67 5.28 7.44
N GLY A 122 4.04 5.93 6.35
CA GLY A 122 3.41 5.72 5.04
C GLY A 122 3.47 4.26 4.58
N SER A 123 4.62 3.60 4.75
CA SER A 123 4.78 2.17 4.41
C SER A 123 3.94 1.26 5.33
N LEU A 124 3.78 1.61 6.60
CA LEU A 124 2.93 0.88 7.54
C LEU A 124 1.44 1.00 7.18
N LEU A 125 0.97 2.22 6.87
CA LEU A 125 -0.41 2.45 6.44
C LEU A 125 -0.72 1.67 5.15
N ASP A 126 0.23 1.63 4.22
CA ASP A 126 0.15 0.85 2.99
C ASP A 126 0.06 -0.67 3.25
N ALA A 127 0.85 -1.19 4.19
CA ALA A 127 0.74 -2.58 4.62
C ALA A 127 -0.59 -2.89 5.32
N ILE A 128 -1.13 -1.96 6.11
CA ILE A 128 -2.44 -2.09 6.76
C ILE A 128 -3.56 -2.13 5.72
N GLY A 129 -3.49 -1.25 4.73
CA GLY A 129 -4.53 -1.10 3.72
C GLY A 129 -4.59 -2.25 2.73
N ARG A 130 -3.44 -2.85 2.37
CA ARG A 130 -3.37 -4.02 1.49
C ARG A 130 -3.74 -5.34 2.17
N SER A 131 -3.90 -5.36 3.50
CA SER A 131 -4.28 -6.55 4.24
C SER A 131 -5.79 -6.79 4.16
N ASP A 132 -6.20 -7.97 3.69
CA ASP A 132 -7.60 -8.42 3.74
C ASP A 132 -8.07 -8.73 5.17
N SER A 133 -7.15 -8.88 6.12
CA SER A 133 -7.49 -9.20 7.51
C SER A 133 -7.92 -7.95 8.28
N GLU A 134 -9.23 -7.86 8.55
CA GLU A 134 -9.80 -6.82 9.42
C GLU A 134 -9.20 -6.85 10.83
N ARG A 135 -8.99 -8.06 11.38
CA ARG A 135 -8.41 -8.23 12.72
C ARG A 135 -7.00 -7.64 12.80
N TYR A 136 -6.17 -7.90 11.79
CA TYR A 136 -4.82 -7.35 11.71
C TYR A 136 -4.85 -5.82 11.60
N ARG A 137 -5.67 -5.29 10.70
CA ARG A 137 -5.86 -3.84 10.52
C ARG A 137 -6.31 -3.16 11.82
N ARG A 138 -7.32 -3.71 12.52
CA ARG A 138 -7.80 -3.18 13.79
C ARG A 138 -6.70 -3.14 14.86
N ILE A 139 -5.89 -4.20 14.98
CA ILE A 139 -4.80 -4.27 15.96
C ILE A 139 -3.75 -3.20 15.68
N LEU A 140 -3.31 -3.06 14.44
CA LEU A 140 -2.30 -2.07 14.08
C LEU A 140 -2.80 -0.63 14.23
N ILE A 141 -4.05 -0.35 13.82
CA ILE A 141 -4.65 0.97 14.04
C ILE A 141 -4.76 1.27 15.54
N ARG A 142 -5.14 0.29 16.37
CA ARG A 142 -5.15 0.45 17.84
C ARG A 142 -3.76 0.76 18.41
N MET A 143 -2.71 0.21 17.83
CA MET A 143 -1.33 0.54 18.25
C MET A 143 -0.95 1.97 17.85
N LEU A 144 -1.42 2.46 16.70
CA LEU A 144 -1.20 3.85 16.29
C LEU A 144 -2.00 4.84 17.14
N THR A 145 -3.25 4.50 17.49
CA THR A 145 -4.03 5.32 18.43
C THR A 145 -3.38 5.39 19.80
N ALA A 146 -2.74 4.30 20.26
CA ALA A 146 -1.96 4.25 21.50
C ALA A 146 -0.94 5.40 21.59
N ALA A 147 -0.19 5.64 20.50
CA ALA A 147 0.78 6.72 20.43
C ALA A 147 0.12 8.11 20.32
N ALA A 148 -0.97 8.22 19.56
CA ALA A 148 -1.65 9.50 19.35
C ALA A 148 -2.33 10.05 20.61
N TRP A 149 -2.78 9.19 21.55
CA TRP A 149 -3.37 9.64 22.82
C TRP A 149 -2.43 10.46 23.71
N GLU A 150 -1.10 10.40 23.51
CA GLU A 150 -0.17 11.25 24.27
C GLU A 150 -0.43 12.74 24.05
N ASN A 151 -0.88 13.11 22.85
CA ASN A 151 -1.21 14.49 22.47
C ASN A 151 -2.64 14.90 22.85
N HIS A 152 -3.48 13.94 23.24
CA HIS A 152 -4.91 14.15 23.53
C HIS A 152 -5.27 13.66 24.95
N PRO A 153 -4.77 14.34 26.00
CA PRO A 153 -4.90 13.89 27.38
C PRO A 153 -6.32 13.96 27.93
N GLU A 154 -7.24 14.69 27.30
CA GLU A 154 -8.63 14.81 27.74
C GLU A 154 -9.58 13.83 27.02
N ALA A 155 -9.09 13.18 25.95
CA ALA A 155 -9.87 12.24 25.17
C ALA A 155 -10.23 10.99 25.98
N VAL A 156 -11.49 10.56 25.85
CA VAL A 156 -12.01 9.30 26.42
C VAL A 156 -12.16 8.20 25.40
N SER A 157 -12.37 8.55 24.14
CA SER A 157 -12.42 7.62 23.02
C SER A 157 -11.80 8.25 21.79
N VAL A 158 -11.44 7.42 20.83
CA VAL A 158 -10.98 7.84 19.51
C VAL A 158 -11.76 7.06 18.45
N HIS A 159 -12.31 7.78 17.48
CA HIS A 159 -12.85 7.23 16.25
C HIS A 159 -11.74 7.31 15.18
N ALA A 160 -11.23 6.15 14.76
CA ALA A 160 -10.15 6.08 13.79
C ALA A 160 -10.71 5.75 12.41
N VAL A 161 -10.60 6.68 11.46
CA VAL A 161 -11.08 6.54 10.08
C VAL A 161 -9.91 6.23 9.16
N PHE A 162 -9.97 5.07 8.52
CA PHE A 162 -8.95 4.59 7.59
C PHE A 162 -9.51 4.50 6.18
N GLY A 163 -8.78 5.09 5.24
CA GLY A 163 -9.21 5.18 3.85
C GLY A 163 -8.04 5.26 2.88
N LYS A 164 -8.36 5.31 1.60
CA LYS A 164 -7.42 5.44 0.50
C LYS A 164 -7.76 6.67 -0.32
N LEU A 165 -6.77 7.52 -0.54
CA LEU A 165 -6.89 8.60 -1.51
C LEU A 165 -6.80 7.98 -2.91
N LYS A 166 -7.89 8.10 -3.66
CA LYS A 166 -7.96 7.74 -5.08
C LYS A 166 -7.55 8.97 -5.89
N LEU A 167 -6.38 8.87 -6.50
CA LEU A 167 -5.89 9.88 -7.42
C LEU A 167 -6.50 9.66 -8.81
N PRO A 168 -7.05 10.70 -9.46
CA PRO A 168 -7.54 10.58 -10.82
C PRO A 168 -6.37 10.29 -11.78
N GLY A 169 -6.68 9.56 -12.86
CA GLY A 169 -5.73 9.38 -13.95
C GLY A 169 -5.42 10.69 -14.69
N PRO A 170 -4.40 10.72 -15.57
CA PRO A 170 -4.06 11.93 -16.33
C PRO A 170 -5.24 12.49 -17.15
N ILE A 171 -5.96 11.62 -17.87
CA ILE A 171 -7.14 12.00 -18.69
C ILE A 171 -8.30 12.52 -17.81
N GLU A 172 -8.50 11.92 -16.64
CA GLU A 172 -9.54 12.34 -15.70
C GLU A 172 -9.21 13.69 -15.09
N THR A 173 -7.94 13.92 -14.78
CA THR A 173 -7.43 15.20 -14.27
C THR A 173 -7.62 16.32 -15.30
N GLU A 174 -7.33 16.06 -16.59
CA GLU A 174 -7.61 17.00 -17.68
C GLU A 174 -9.10 17.34 -17.82
N ARG A 175 -9.98 16.41 -17.46
CA ARG A 175 -11.44 16.62 -17.41
C ARG A 175 -11.93 17.29 -16.12
N GLY A 176 -11.01 17.70 -15.24
CA GLY A 176 -11.33 18.37 -13.98
C GLY A 176 -11.79 17.43 -12.86
N VAL A 177 -11.60 16.11 -12.99
CA VAL A 177 -11.87 15.17 -11.90
C VAL A 177 -10.86 15.40 -10.79
N THR A 178 -11.36 15.58 -9.56
CA THR A 178 -10.54 15.82 -8.38
C THR A 178 -10.21 14.51 -7.64
N PRO A 179 -9.13 14.49 -6.84
CA PRO A 179 -8.87 13.40 -5.91
C PRO A 179 -10.06 13.13 -5.00
N SER A 180 -10.38 11.86 -4.80
CA SER A 180 -11.47 11.43 -3.92
C SER A 180 -10.96 10.48 -2.83
N TYR A 181 -11.66 10.43 -1.71
CA TYR A 181 -11.35 9.50 -0.63
C TYR A 181 -12.28 8.29 -0.69
N GLU A 182 -11.67 7.11 -0.72
CA GLU A 182 -12.33 5.83 -0.59
C GLU A 182 -12.25 5.38 0.87
N PHE A 183 -13.41 5.20 1.50
CA PHE A 183 -13.51 4.65 2.86
C PHE A 183 -13.17 3.16 2.86
N ILE A 184 -12.37 2.72 3.84
CA ILE A 184 -12.00 1.31 4.01
C ILE A 184 -12.55 0.75 5.30
N ALA A 185 -12.27 1.42 6.43
CA ALA A 185 -12.69 0.95 7.74
C ALA A 185 -12.72 2.11 8.75
N ALA A 186 -13.58 1.98 9.74
CA ALA A 186 -13.57 2.82 10.93
C ALA A 186 -13.53 1.92 12.18
N TYR A 187 -12.86 2.40 13.22
CA TYR A 187 -12.78 1.69 14.49
C TYR A 187 -12.86 2.67 15.66
N ASP A 188 -13.73 2.35 16.60
CA ASP A 188 -13.81 3.04 17.88
C ASP A 188 -12.92 2.34 18.91
N PHE A 189 -12.09 3.13 19.60
CA PHE A 189 -11.31 2.65 20.72
C PHE A 189 -11.55 3.54 21.93
N GLU A 190 -11.88 2.91 23.05
CA GLU A 190 -11.88 3.57 24.35
C GLU A 190 -10.45 3.69 24.87
N ARG A 191 -10.20 4.77 25.61
CA ARG A 191 -8.91 4.96 26.27
C ARG A 191 -8.68 3.85 27.31
N PRO A 192 -7.52 3.20 27.31
CA PRO A 192 -7.20 2.21 28.33
C PRO A 192 -7.24 2.86 29.73
N ALA A 193 -7.87 2.19 30.70
CA ALA A 193 -7.82 2.64 32.08
C ALA A 193 -6.36 2.71 32.57
N PRO A 194 -5.98 3.73 33.35
CA PRO A 194 -4.65 3.78 33.95
C PRO A 194 -4.46 2.52 34.81
N LYS A 195 -3.33 1.82 34.59
CA LYS A 195 -2.90 0.69 35.42
C LYS A 195 -2.22 1.15 36.69
#